data_AF-A0A955F4B0-F1
#
_entry.id   AF-A0A955F4B0-F1
#
_cell.length_a   1.000
_cell.length_b   1.000
_cell.length_c   1.000
_cell.angle_alpha   90.00
_cell.angle_beta   90.00
_cell.angle_gamma   90.00
#
_symmetry.space_group_name_H-M   'P 1'
#
loop_
_entity.id
_entity.type
_entity.pdbx_description
1 polymer ?
#
loop_
_entity_poly.entity_id
_entity_poly.type
_entity_poly.pdbx_seq_one_letter_code
_entity_poly.pdbx_strand_id
1 'polypeptide(L)'
;MVRRSLCIAMCLTAALLPAQENPEAKIKAATPMVGTYYFYWYRHPDAHFANPDGSDSMIQHFERPESVDYADPAFHRAQIESMMAAGLDFFLPVYWGIPDRPQRQTWSDVGLRAIVRALQDIREAGGEPPKIGMFYDTTTLLNSERGDGESGTIDLRKPAGKAIFEDTVLAFFKLVPQDLRFELDGYPMAVLYASFGAPHDRDLLEGVDDRFFGLYNKRLFFIAEESWRVRSHARYRWGSALLGPTGDSIVRTLGPGYDDTRVPGRGTPIREREDTRFYQWSWQQALLANPTIVLIETWNEFHEGSGIAPCVEHGDRYLKVTRRYVKRLKRRMLPDTDELVRLVNPEPRPRPDTGWFQPEENCRSVFFRPDHAREGLLGEGLRLVPQADGKCEHQKLGTREVIVSTTAEGGISYLYFGIADEFAYRDLGGFEIEVEFITGPAARIQLQYDSWDQLAPHDGAYRDAPRLRLDASSLPDQKTAIWTLPDARFMNRQNGAADFRFAIQDAPVTIRRVTLRRLDERPEGRPTLRTP
;
A
#
# COMPACT_ATOMS: atom_id res chain seq x y z
N MET A 1 6.42 8.42 26.30
CA MET A 1 5.28 9.32 26.01
C MET A 1 5.02 9.25 24.51
N VAL A 2 4.49 8.13 24.02
CA VAL A 2 4.24 7.90 22.60
C VAL A 2 2.79 7.46 22.48
N ARG A 3 1.94 8.39 22.07
CA ARG A 3 0.52 8.17 21.79
C ARG A 3 0.27 8.72 20.40
N ARG A 4 -0.29 7.83 19.55
CA ARG A 4 -1.12 8.11 18.37
C ARG A 4 -0.40 8.22 17.02
N SER A 5 -0.59 7.15 16.25
CA SER A 5 -1.29 7.17 14.96
C SER A 5 -0.75 8.12 13.90
N LEU A 6 0.29 7.66 13.19
CA LEU A 6 0.53 8.10 11.83
C LEU A 6 -0.61 7.56 10.96
N CYS A 7 -1.69 8.31 10.76
CA CYS A 7 -2.70 7.96 9.76
C CYS A 7 -2.15 8.37 8.39
N ILE A 8 -1.79 7.41 7.53
CA ILE A 8 -1.68 7.66 6.09
C ILE A 8 -3.09 8.03 5.62
N ALA A 9 -3.31 9.33 5.40
CA ALA A 9 -4.50 9.82 4.74
C ALA A 9 -4.42 9.41 3.27
N MET A 10 -5.24 8.42 2.87
CA MET A 10 -5.54 8.19 1.46
C MET A 10 -6.31 9.40 0.92
N CYS A 11 -5.61 10.35 0.31
CA CYS A 11 -6.22 11.39 -0.51
C CYS A 11 -6.62 10.80 -1.87
N LEU A 12 -7.73 10.06 -1.90
CA LEU A 12 -8.47 9.76 -3.12
C LEU A 12 -9.37 10.95 -3.46
N THR A 13 -8.86 11.84 -4.33
CA THR A 13 -9.56 12.59 -5.40
C THR A 13 -8.83 13.89 -5.71
N ALA A 14 -8.13 13.92 -6.86
CA ALA A 14 -7.86 15.16 -7.57
C ALA A 14 -7.90 14.84 -9.07
N ALA A 15 -8.79 15.51 -9.80
CA ALA A 15 -8.83 15.45 -11.25
C ALA A 15 -7.45 15.83 -11.81
N LEU A 16 -6.93 14.97 -12.69
CA LEU A 16 -5.70 15.19 -13.44
C LEU A 16 -5.83 16.47 -14.26
N LEU A 17 -5.23 17.55 -13.78
CA LEU A 17 -4.83 18.65 -14.64
C LEU A 17 -3.44 18.31 -15.19
N PRO A 18 -3.19 18.50 -16.50
CA PRO A 18 -1.89 18.19 -17.09
C PRO A 18 -0.83 19.06 -16.42
N ALA A 19 0.26 18.44 -15.97
CA ALA A 19 1.45 19.14 -15.51
C ALA A 19 1.96 20.02 -16.65
N GLN A 20 1.88 21.35 -16.49
CA GLN A 20 2.57 22.27 -17.39
C GLN A 20 4.07 22.12 -17.14
N GLU A 21 4.77 21.61 -18.14
CA GLU A 21 6.22 21.48 -18.18
C GLU A 21 6.90 22.82 -17.87
N ASN A 22 7.85 22.80 -16.93
CA ASN A 22 8.73 23.93 -16.65
C ASN A 22 9.76 24.03 -17.81
N PRO A 23 9.87 25.16 -18.54
CA PRO A 23 10.69 25.24 -19.76
C PRO A 23 12.21 25.24 -19.59
N GLU A 24 12.75 25.08 -18.38
CA GLU A 24 14.20 25.14 -18.14
C GLU A 24 14.73 23.85 -17.49
N ALA A 25 15.78 23.32 -18.13
CA ALA A 25 16.59 22.14 -17.81
C ALA A 25 16.02 20.77 -18.24
N LYS A 26 16.33 20.35 -19.48
CA LYS A 26 16.37 18.93 -19.86
C LYS A 26 17.54 18.26 -19.13
N ILE A 27 17.35 17.97 -17.84
CA ILE A 27 18.29 17.17 -17.05
C ILE A 27 18.13 15.71 -17.48
N LYS A 28 19.06 15.27 -18.31
CA LYS A 28 19.18 13.87 -18.71
C LYS A 28 20.60 13.44 -18.45
N ALA A 29 20.85 12.93 -17.25
CA ALA A 29 22.15 12.37 -16.91
C ALA A 29 22.54 11.32 -17.97
N ALA A 30 23.80 11.34 -18.38
CA ALA A 30 24.32 10.42 -19.39
C ALA A 30 24.08 8.96 -18.99
N THR A 31 24.19 8.68 -17.69
CA THR A 31 23.91 7.40 -17.04
C THR A 31 22.76 7.58 -16.05
N PRO A 32 21.72 6.72 -16.07
CA PRO A 32 20.63 6.80 -15.10
C PRO A 32 21.14 6.50 -13.69
N MET A 33 20.60 7.16 -12.67
CA MET A 33 21.00 7.03 -11.26
C MET A 33 19.94 6.27 -10.46
N VAL A 34 20.35 5.50 -9.46
CA VAL A 34 19.46 4.69 -8.63
C VAL A 34 19.72 5.01 -7.16
N GLY A 35 18.66 5.33 -6.44
CA GLY A 35 18.73 5.45 -5.00
C GLY A 35 17.51 4.90 -4.29
N THR A 36 17.51 5.00 -2.97
CA THR A 36 16.47 4.43 -2.12
C THR A 36 16.23 5.28 -0.88
N TYR A 37 15.02 5.23 -0.33
CA TYR A 37 14.67 5.87 0.93
C TYR A 37 15.20 5.05 2.10
N TYR A 38 15.90 5.69 3.04
CA TYR A 38 16.54 5.04 4.17
C TYR A 38 15.95 5.52 5.50
N PHE A 39 15.32 4.59 6.23
CA PHE A 39 14.67 4.85 7.51
C PHE A 39 15.59 4.44 8.66
N TYR A 40 16.11 5.43 9.38
CA TYR A 40 17.15 5.21 10.39
C TYR A 40 16.66 5.45 11.81
N TRP A 41 15.37 5.43 12.09
CA TRP A 41 14.80 5.70 13.42
C TRP A 41 14.88 4.53 14.42
N TYR A 42 15.46 3.40 14.02
CA TYR A 42 15.46 2.16 14.79
C TYR A 42 16.49 2.17 15.93
N ARG A 43 16.10 1.69 17.11
CA ARG A 43 17.02 1.32 18.21
C ARG A 43 16.45 0.13 18.95
N HIS A 44 17.18 -0.97 19.02
CA HIS A 44 16.72 -2.15 19.74
C HIS A 44 16.95 -2.02 21.26
N PRO A 45 15.99 -2.46 22.10
CA PRO A 45 14.61 -2.85 21.78
C PRO A 45 13.63 -1.66 21.79
N ASP A 46 14.12 -0.46 22.06
CA ASP A 46 13.30 0.65 22.56
C ASP A 46 12.52 1.45 21.49
N ALA A 47 13.08 1.61 20.29
CA ALA A 47 12.54 2.51 19.27
C ALA A 47 12.26 1.75 17.97
N HIS A 48 10.98 1.76 17.56
CA HIS A 48 10.51 1.18 16.31
C HIS A 48 10.68 -0.35 16.20
N PHE A 49 10.57 -1.07 17.33
CA PHE A 49 10.52 -2.54 17.36
C PHE A 49 9.14 -3.08 17.77
N ALA A 50 8.48 -2.44 18.74
CA ALA A 50 7.18 -2.87 19.25
C ALA A 50 6.10 -1.79 19.14
N ASN A 51 4.86 -2.24 19.01
CA ASN A 51 3.66 -1.43 19.12
C ASN A 51 3.45 -0.94 20.57
N PRO A 52 2.59 0.07 20.79
CA PRO A 52 2.31 0.58 22.14
C PRO A 52 1.78 -0.47 23.14
N ASP A 53 1.19 -1.56 22.64
CA ASP A 53 0.70 -2.69 23.44
C ASP A 53 1.75 -3.79 23.66
N GLY A 54 2.97 -3.60 23.15
CA GLY A 54 4.07 -4.56 23.24
C GLY A 54 4.07 -5.63 22.15
N SER A 55 3.07 -5.65 21.25
CA SER A 55 3.08 -6.55 20.11
C SER A 55 4.15 -6.14 19.08
N ASP A 56 4.56 -7.08 18.25
CA ASP A 56 5.52 -6.83 17.17
C ASP A 56 4.96 -5.84 16.15
N SER A 57 5.71 -4.77 15.88
CA SER A 57 5.31 -3.68 14.97
C SER A 57 5.85 -3.84 13.55
N MET A 58 6.70 -4.84 13.29
CA MET A 58 7.41 -4.97 12.02
C MET A 58 6.89 -6.15 11.21
N ILE A 59 6.85 -5.97 9.90
CA ILE A 59 6.52 -7.00 8.92
C ILE A 59 7.80 -7.68 8.41
N GLN A 60 8.91 -6.94 8.41
CA GLN A 60 10.25 -7.44 8.12
C GLN A 60 11.18 -7.25 9.32
N HIS A 61 12.09 -8.19 9.57
CA HIS A 61 12.96 -8.14 10.75
C HIS A 61 14.43 -8.01 10.41
N PHE A 62 15.15 -7.21 11.19
CA PHE A 62 16.60 -7.18 11.17
C PHE A 62 17.16 -8.56 11.56
N GLU A 63 18.17 -9.04 10.83
CA GLU A 63 18.81 -10.34 11.10
C GLU A 63 19.57 -10.37 12.44
N ARG A 64 20.03 -9.21 12.91
CA ARG A 64 20.77 -9.01 14.17
C ARG A 64 20.18 -7.81 14.92
N PRO A 65 18.98 -7.93 15.49
CA PRO A 65 18.26 -6.81 16.09
C PRO A 65 19.07 -6.12 17.19
N GLU A 66 19.85 -6.85 17.97
CA GLU A 66 20.72 -6.33 19.04
C GLU A 66 21.81 -5.36 18.56
N SER A 67 22.13 -5.37 17.26
CA SER A 67 23.10 -4.46 16.64
C SER A 67 22.47 -3.19 16.06
N VAL A 68 21.15 -3.03 16.18
CA VAL A 68 20.43 -1.91 15.58
C VAL A 68 20.37 -0.75 16.55
N ASP A 69 21.10 0.31 16.25
CA ASP A 69 21.00 1.62 16.91
C ASP A 69 21.24 2.73 15.89
N TYR A 70 20.28 3.64 15.76
CA TYR A 70 20.42 4.81 14.92
C TYR A 70 21.60 5.70 15.29
N ALA A 71 22.15 5.59 16.51
CA ALA A 71 23.31 6.35 16.93
C ALA A 71 24.64 5.66 16.60
N ASP A 72 24.63 4.42 16.12
CA ASP A 72 25.84 3.63 15.88
C ASP A 72 26.31 3.70 14.41
N PRO A 73 27.49 4.28 14.13
CA PRO A 73 28.08 4.26 12.79
C PRO A 73 28.32 2.85 12.25
N ALA A 74 28.60 1.85 13.10
CA ALA A 74 28.85 0.48 12.64
C ALA A 74 27.59 -0.18 12.06
N PHE A 75 26.43 0.07 12.69
CA PHE A 75 25.13 -0.31 12.13
C PHE A 75 24.92 0.29 10.74
N HIS A 76 25.10 1.62 10.61
CA HIS A 76 24.95 2.30 9.32
C HIS A 76 25.95 1.81 8.27
N ARG A 77 27.20 1.54 8.66
CA ARG A 77 28.24 1.01 7.77
C ARG A 77 27.79 -0.31 7.13
N ALA A 78 27.23 -1.23 7.90
CA ALA A 78 26.72 -2.50 7.37
C ALA A 78 25.56 -2.31 6.36
N GLN A 79 24.67 -1.34 6.61
CA GLN A 79 23.59 -0.99 5.67
C GLN A 79 24.16 -0.41 4.37
N ILE A 80 25.10 0.53 4.47
CA ILE A 80 25.74 1.18 3.33
C ILE A 80 26.54 0.18 2.48
N GLU A 81 27.28 -0.73 3.11
CA GLU A 81 28.01 -1.80 2.40
C GLU A 81 27.05 -2.71 1.61
N SER A 82 25.86 -2.98 2.16
CA SER A 82 24.82 -3.71 1.44
C SER A 82 24.29 -2.89 0.26
N MET A 83 24.04 -1.59 0.43
CA MET A 83 23.65 -0.68 -0.67
C MET A 83 24.71 -0.65 -1.79
N MET A 84 26.00 -0.65 -1.43
CA MET A 84 27.11 -0.77 -2.38
C MET A 84 27.05 -2.10 -3.15
N ALA A 85 26.78 -3.21 -2.47
CA ALA A 85 26.64 -4.52 -3.10
C ALA A 85 25.44 -4.59 -4.07
N ALA A 86 24.36 -3.86 -3.79
CA ALA A 86 23.23 -3.66 -4.71
C ALA A 86 23.55 -2.73 -5.88
N GLY A 87 24.64 -1.95 -5.82
CA GLY A 87 25.03 -0.99 -6.85
C GLY A 87 24.23 0.31 -6.81
N LEU A 88 23.70 0.70 -5.65
CA LEU A 88 23.02 1.99 -5.50
C LEU A 88 24.01 3.14 -5.60
N ASP A 89 23.62 4.23 -6.27
CA ASP A 89 24.46 5.42 -6.43
C ASP A 89 24.31 6.39 -5.26
N PHE A 90 23.11 6.43 -4.67
CA PHE A 90 22.80 7.28 -3.54
C PHE A 90 21.70 6.66 -2.66
N PHE A 91 21.53 7.23 -1.48
CA PHE A 91 20.38 6.95 -0.61
C PHE A 91 19.86 8.25 0.01
N LEU A 92 18.63 8.18 0.49
CA LEU A 92 17.91 9.33 1.02
C LEU A 92 17.51 9.04 2.48
N PRO A 93 18.35 9.41 3.45
CA PRO A 93 17.99 9.33 4.86
C PRO A 93 16.73 10.17 5.11
N VAL A 94 15.74 9.58 5.77
CA VAL A 94 14.53 10.27 6.23
C VAL A 94 14.90 11.33 7.27
N TYR A 95 14.83 12.59 6.90
CA TYR A 95 15.20 13.68 7.79
C TYR A 95 13.98 14.27 8.48
N TRP A 96 13.86 13.95 9.77
CA TRP A 96 12.84 14.47 10.67
C TRP A 96 13.41 15.58 11.55
N GLY A 97 13.69 16.74 10.93
CA GLY A 97 14.29 17.90 11.60
C GLY A 97 13.27 18.90 12.13
N ILE A 98 13.49 19.42 13.34
CA ILE A 98 12.70 20.53 13.91
C ILE A 98 13.68 21.56 14.53
N PRO A 99 14.42 22.31 13.70
CA PRO A 99 15.54 23.14 14.17
C PRO A 99 15.14 24.27 15.13
N ASP A 100 13.89 24.75 15.05
CA ASP A 100 13.33 25.74 15.98
C ASP A 100 12.88 25.13 17.32
N ARG A 101 12.88 23.79 17.46
CA ARG A 101 12.54 23.05 18.68
C ARG A 101 13.48 21.85 18.87
N PRO A 102 14.79 22.07 19.02
CA PRO A 102 15.79 20.99 19.07
C PRO A 102 15.52 19.95 20.18
N GLN A 103 14.87 20.34 21.27
CA GLN A 103 14.46 19.44 22.35
C GLN A 103 13.44 18.37 21.92
N ARG A 104 12.71 18.59 20.81
CA ARG A 104 11.79 17.61 20.21
C ARG A 104 12.48 16.73 19.17
N GLN A 105 13.68 17.11 18.72
CA GLN A 105 14.47 16.37 17.75
C GLN A 105 15.54 15.53 18.48
N THR A 106 15.18 14.31 18.86
CA THR A 106 16.04 13.47 19.71
C THR A 106 16.89 12.46 18.94
N TRP A 107 16.50 12.08 17.72
CA TRP A 107 17.13 10.98 16.98
C TRP A 107 17.67 11.39 15.60
N SER A 108 16.95 12.24 14.86
CA SER A 108 17.23 12.51 13.45
C SER A 108 18.63 13.10 13.19
N ASP A 109 19.04 14.10 13.99
CA ASP A 109 20.38 14.70 13.90
C ASP A 109 21.48 13.75 14.36
N VAL A 110 21.20 12.98 15.42
CA VAL A 110 22.14 12.01 15.99
C VAL A 110 22.45 10.92 14.96
N GLY A 111 21.41 10.33 14.37
CA GLY A 111 21.59 9.29 13.37
C GLY A 111 22.16 9.79 12.06
N LEU A 112 21.80 10.99 11.61
CA LEU A 112 22.43 11.55 10.41
C LEU A 112 23.95 11.76 10.60
N ARG A 113 24.40 12.17 11.80
CA ARG A 113 25.84 12.25 12.11
C ARG A 113 26.50 10.88 12.12
N ALA A 114 25.82 9.85 12.66
CA ALA A 114 26.33 8.48 12.66
C ALA A 114 26.47 7.93 11.22
N ILE A 115 25.48 8.19 10.35
CA ILE A 115 25.54 7.88 8.92
C ILE A 115 26.72 8.59 8.25
N VAL A 116 26.90 9.90 8.51
CA VAL A 116 28.03 10.66 7.96
C VAL A 116 29.37 10.06 8.41
N ARG A 117 29.49 9.66 9.68
CA ARG A 117 30.71 8.99 10.15
C ARG A 117 30.93 7.66 9.44
N ALA A 118 29.89 6.84 9.27
CA ALA A 118 30.00 5.57 8.55
C ALA A 118 30.49 5.74 7.10
N LEU A 119 30.01 6.77 6.39
CA LEU A 119 30.50 7.09 5.04
C LEU A 119 31.96 7.52 5.02
N GLN A 120 32.37 8.33 6.01
CA GLN A 120 33.76 8.73 6.18
C GLN A 120 34.65 7.51 6.46
N ASP A 121 34.23 6.62 7.36
CA ASP A 121 34.94 5.37 7.68
C ASP A 121 35.15 4.51 6.43
N ILE A 122 34.13 4.36 5.58
CA ILE A 122 34.25 3.60 4.32
C ILE A 122 35.26 4.26 3.37
N ARG A 123 35.25 5.59 3.25
CA ARG A 123 36.18 6.33 2.38
C ARG A 123 37.61 6.32 2.91
N GLU A 124 37.79 6.47 4.22
CA GLU A 124 39.08 6.33 4.91
C GLU A 124 39.67 4.93 4.67
N ALA A 125 38.82 3.90 4.56
CA ALA A 125 39.19 2.54 4.19
C ALA A 125 39.37 2.31 2.66
N GLY A 126 39.27 3.35 1.83
CA GLY A 126 39.46 3.27 0.37
C GLY A 126 38.23 2.81 -0.42
N GLY A 127 37.04 2.75 0.21
CA GLY A 127 35.78 2.46 -0.47
C GLY A 127 35.12 3.70 -1.08
N GLU A 128 34.22 3.48 -2.04
CA GLU A 128 33.39 4.52 -2.67
C GLU A 128 31.93 4.27 -2.33
N PRO A 129 31.43 4.79 -1.18
CA PRO A 129 30.06 4.54 -0.77
C PRO A 129 29.06 5.36 -1.61
N PRO A 130 27.77 4.94 -1.66
CA PRO A 130 26.71 5.76 -2.22
C PRO A 130 26.65 7.13 -1.55
N LYS A 131 26.29 8.15 -2.33
CA LYS A 131 26.17 9.53 -1.85
C LYS A 131 24.83 9.78 -1.14
N ILE A 132 24.71 10.92 -0.45
CA ILE A 132 23.50 11.29 0.31
C ILE A 132 22.70 12.38 -0.40
N GLY A 133 21.41 12.13 -0.66
CA GLY A 133 20.42 13.19 -0.86
C GLY A 133 19.50 13.31 0.35
N MET A 134 18.73 14.38 0.45
CA MET A 134 17.73 14.53 1.53
C MET A 134 16.42 13.85 1.16
N PHE A 135 15.81 13.10 2.09
CA PHE A 135 14.36 12.87 2.07
C PHE A 135 13.73 13.64 3.22
N TYR A 136 13.08 14.75 2.92
CA TYR A 136 12.44 15.57 3.94
C TYR A 136 11.08 14.97 4.31
N ASP A 137 11.01 14.37 5.49
CA ASP A 137 9.74 13.99 6.10
C ASP A 137 9.02 15.24 6.63
N THR A 138 8.06 15.69 5.84
CA THR A 138 7.27 16.90 6.07
C THR A 138 6.13 16.69 7.06
N THR A 139 6.03 15.51 7.70
CA THR A 139 5.17 15.35 8.89
C THR A 139 5.59 16.30 10.01
N THR A 140 6.85 16.75 10.03
CA THR A 140 7.32 17.81 10.94
C THR A 140 6.61 19.15 10.75
N LEU A 141 5.81 19.34 9.69
CA LEU A 141 4.99 20.52 9.47
C LEU A 141 3.60 20.41 10.12
N LEU A 142 3.20 19.23 10.57
CA LEU A 142 1.94 19.02 11.30
C LEU A 142 2.04 19.61 12.69
N ASN A 143 1.07 20.44 13.08
CA ASN A 143 1.05 21.07 14.40
C ASN A 143 1.05 20.03 15.55
N SER A 144 0.46 18.85 15.31
CA SER A 144 0.47 17.72 16.25
C SER A 144 1.88 17.19 16.53
N GLU A 145 2.65 16.92 15.47
CA GLU A 145 4.01 16.38 15.54
C GLU A 145 4.98 17.39 16.15
N ARG A 146 4.70 18.66 15.88
CA ARG A 146 5.44 19.76 16.48
C ARG A 146 5.11 19.96 17.93
N GLY A 147 4.02 19.38 18.46
CA GLY A 147 3.55 19.45 19.83
C GLY A 147 2.89 20.77 20.22
N ASP A 148 2.20 21.39 19.27
CA ASP A 148 1.33 22.56 19.48
C ASP A 148 -0.10 22.14 19.91
N GLY A 149 -0.43 20.85 19.83
CA GLY A 149 -1.74 20.31 20.25
C GLY A 149 -2.92 20.68 19.35
N GLU A 150 -2.70 21.57 18.38
CA GLU A 150 -3.68 21.99 17.38
C GLU A 150 -3.72 21.01 16.19
N SER A 151 -4.89 20.86 15.58
CA SER A 151 -5.01 20.22 14.28
C SER A 151 -4.48 21.13 13.17
N GLY A 152 -4.06 20.54 12.05
CA GLY A 152 -3.59 21.27 10.88
C GLY A 152 -2.07 21.35 10.77
N THR A 153 -1.62 22.29 9.95
CA THR A 153 -0.24 22.37 9.44
C THR A 153 0.29 23.79 9.53
N ILE A 154 1.60 23.96 9.59
CA ILE A 154 2.24 25.26 9.43
C ILE A 154 1.81 25.92 8.11
N ASP A 155 1.50 27.21 8.17
CA ASP A 155 1.26 28.06 6.99
C ASP A 155 2.59 28.57 6.42
N LEU A 156 3.06 27.95 5.34
CA LEU A 156 4.31 28.25 4.65
C LEU A 156 4.22 29.50 3.75
N ARG A 157 3.10 30.21 3.73
CA ARG A 157 3.00 31.55 3.10
C ARG A 157 3.49 32.64 4.05
N LYS A 158 3.46 32.37 5.36
CA LYS A 158 3.90 33.32 6.39
C LYS A 158 5.43 33.27 6.56
N PRO A 159 6.09 34.41 6.86
CA PRO A 159 7.54 34.46 7.05
C PRO A 159 8.07 33.43 8.06
N ALA A 160 7.38 33.22 9.19
CA ALA A 160 7.78 32.23 10.19
C ALA A 160 7.70 30.79 9.66
N GLY A 161 6.67 30.46 8.87
CA GLY A 161 6.54 29.14 8.26
C GLY A 161 7.59 28.89 7.18
N LYS A 162 7.87 29.90 6.33
CA LYS A 162 8.97 29.85 5.35
C LYS A 162 10.31 29.59 6.03
N ALA A 163 10.61 30.34 7.10
CA ALA A 163 11.84 30.16 7.87
C ALA A 163 11.98 28.73 8.43
N ILE A 164 10.92 28.16 9.03
CA ILE A 164 10.95 26.77 9.54
C ILE A 164 11.27 25.78 8.42
N PHE A 165 10.62 25.91 7.26
CA PHE A 165 10.84 25.02 6.13
C PHE A 165 12.27 25.12 5.58
N GLU A 166 12.73 26.35 5.32
CA GLU A 166 14.08 26.62 4.84
C GLU A 166 15.15 26.15 5.83
N ASP A 167 15.01 26.50 7.11
CA ASP A 167 15.98 26.13 8.15
C ASP A 167 16.07 24.61 8.31
N THR A 168 14.98 23.89 8.11
CA THR A 168 14.99 22.42 8.16
C THR A 168 15.82 21.82 7.03
N VAL A 169 15.62 22.28 5.79
CA VAL A 169 16.42 21.84 4.64
C VAL A 169 17.89 22.19 4.83
N LEU A 170 18.19 23.42 5.28
CA LEU A 170 19.56 23.87 5.49
C LEU A 170 20.24 23.12 6.66
N ALA A 171 19.51 22.77 7.71
CA ALA A 171 20.03 21.99 8.83
C ALA A 171 20.53 20.62 8.38
N PHE A 172 19.79 19.92 7.52
CA PHE A 172 20.25 18.66 6.93
C PHE A 172 21.60 18.83 6.22
N PHE A 173 21.67 19.79 5.29
CA PHE A 173 22.90 19.98 4.50
C PHE A 173 24.06 20.52 5.33
N LYS A 174 23.81 21.20 6.45
CA LYS A 174 24.86 21.58 7.39
C LYS A 174 25.52 20.36 8.04
N LEU A 175 24.77 19.27 8.23
CA LEU A 175 25.28 18.02 8.81
C LEU A 175 25.98 17.14 7.78
N VAL A 176 25.62 17.24 6.50
CA VAL A 176 26.19 16.43 5.42
C VAL A 176 27.31 17.19 4.69
N PRO A 177 28.60 16.78 4.83
CA PRO A 177 29.72 17.34 4.08
C PRO A 177 29.48 17.37 2.57
N GLN A 178 29.94 18.42 1.88
CA GLN A 178 29.68 18.64 0.45
C GLN A 178 30.12 17.46 -0.44
N ASP A 179 31.25 16.85 -0.12
CA ASP A 179 31.84 15.72 -0.85
C ASP A 179 31.11 14.38 -0.63
N LEU A 180 30.18 14.32 0.32
CA LEU A 180 29.29 13.18 0.55
C LEU A 180 27.90 13.37 -0.08
N ARG A 181 27.57 14.57 -0.57
CA ARG A 181 26.26 14.85 -1.16
C ARG A 181 26.11 14.20 -2.53
N PHE A 182 24.93 13.66 -2.80
CA PHE A 182 24.55 13.25 -4.14
C PHE A 182 24.18 14.50 -4.92
N GLU A 183 24.75 14.62 -6.11
CA GLU A 183 24.50 15.72 -7.03
C GLU A 183 24.09 15.17 -8.39
N LEU A 184 22.96 15.64 -8.89
CA LEU A 184 22.55 15.39 -10.27
C LEU A 184 22.98 16.60 -11.11
N ASP A 185 23.90 16.40 -12.05
CA ASP A 185 24.47 17.47 -12.88
C ASP A 185 25.00 18.68 -12.06
N GLY A 186 25.54 18.42 -10.87
CA GLY A 186 26.11 19.43 -9.96
C GLY A 186 25.13 20.05 -8.97
N TYR A 187 23.86 19.62 -8.97
CA TYR A 187 22.82 20.11 -8.07
C TYR A 187 22.59 19.11 -6.91
N PRO A 188 22.87 19.48 -5.64
CA PRO A 188 22.54 18.64 -4.50
C PRO A 188 21.04 18.40 -4.41
N MET A 189 20.64 17.18 -4.04
CA MET A 189 19.25 16.75 -4.17
C MET A 189 18.47 16.77 -2.85
N ALA A 190 17.23 17.26 -2.92
CA ALA A 190 16.25 17.15 -1.84
C ALA A 190 14.90 16.63 -2.37
N VAL A 191 14.39 15.59 -1.72
CA VAL A 191 13.10 14.97 -2.02
C VAL A 191 12.12 15.32 -0.92
N LEU A 192 10.97 15.90 -1.28
CA LEU A 192 9.93 16.25 -0.31
C LEU A 192 8.95 15.09 -0.18
N TYR A 193 8.58 14.74 1.05
CA TYR A 193 7.44 13.87 1.29
C TYR A 193 6.11 14.62 1.04
N ALA A 194 4.97 14.17 1.56
CA ALA A 194 3.67 14.77 1.25
C ALA A 194 3.50 16.18 1.86
N SER A 195 2.73 17.05 1.21
CA SER A 195 2.47 18.41 1.73
C SER A 195 1.54 18.42 2.95
N PHE A 196 0.77 17.35 3.16
CA PHE A 196 -0.28 17.24 4.18
C PHE A 196 -1.27 18.42 4.19
N GLY A 197 -1.42 19.12 3.06
CA GLY A 197 -2.28 20.30 2.95
C GLY A 197 -1.68 21.59 3.52
N ALA A 198 -0.39 21.62 3.86
CA ALA A 198 0.31 22.84 4.28
C ALA A 198 0.07 23.97 3.27
N PRO A 199 -0.49 25.14 3.68
CA PRO A 199 -0.65 26.26 2.76
C PRO A 199 0.71 26.79 2.30
N HIS A 200 0.95 26.89 0.99
CA HIS A 200 2.22 27.32 0.42
C HIS A 200 2.05 28.10 -0.89
N ASP A 201 3.05 28.89 -1.24
CA ASP A 201 3.16 29.58 -2.52
C ASP A 201 3.90 28.73 -3.56
N ARG A 202 3.73 29.04 -4.85
CA ARG A 202 4.37 28.29 -5.95
C ARG A 202 5.89 28.39 -5.95
N ASP A 203 6.42 29.48 -5.42
CA ASP A 203 7.84 29.88 -5.37
C ASP A 203 8.50 29.53 -4.03
N LEU A 204 7.84 28.77 -3.14
CA LEU A 204 8.38 28.38 -1.83
C LEU A 204 9.83 27.84 -1.91
N LEU A 205 10.14 27.05 -2.94
CA LEU A 205 11.45 26.43 -3.10
C LEU A 205 12.53 27.40 -3.58
N GLU A 206 12.16 28.51 -4.23
CA GLU A 206 13.10 29.54 -4.69
C GLU A 206 13.80 30.20 -3.49
N GLY A 207 13.08 30.45 -2.39
CA GLY A 207 13.66 31.00 -1.15
C GLY A 207 14.67 30.07 -0.47
N VAL A 208 14.38 28.76 -0.43
CA VAL A 208 15.31 27.74 0.08
C VAL A 208 16.57 27.71 -0.77
N ASP A 209 16.38 27.73 -2.08
CA ASP A 209 17.45 27.61 -3.06
C ASP A 209 18.37 28.84 -3.07
N ASP A 210 17.84 30.05 -2.92
CA ASP A 210 18.64 31.28 -2.78
C ASP A 210 19.50 31.28 -1.51
N ARG A 211 18.92 30.85 -0.37
CA ARG A 211 19.69 30.71 0.87
C ARG A 211 20.75 29.62 0.76
N PHE A 212 20.43 28.50 0.13
CA PHE A 212 21.38 27.42 -0.10
C PHE A 212 22.54 27.87 -1.01
N PHE A 213 22.23 28.63 -2.07
CA PHE A 213 23.21 29.23 -2.97
C PHE A 213 24.15 30.19 -2.23
N GLY A 214 23.62 31.05 -1.36
CA GLY A 214 24.45 31.94 -0.53
C GLY A 214 25.43 31.23 0.40
N LEU A 215 25.11 30.01 0.83
CA LEU A 215 25.94 29.20 1.75
C LEU A 215 26.95 28.30 1.02
N TYR A 216 26.57 27.73 -0.12
CA TYR A 216 27.32 26.65 -0.77
C TYR A 216 27.70 26.95 -2.23
N ASN A 217 27.29 28.09 -2.78
CA ASN A 217 27.49 28.45 -4.20
C ASN A 217 26.99 27.34 -5.16
N LYS A 218 25.89 26.68 -4.78
CA LYS A 218 25.20 25.63 -5.54
C LYS A 218 23.69 25.81 -5.43
N ARG A 219 22.96 25.25 -6.38
CA ARG A 219 21.49 25.26 -6.45
C ARG A 219 20.96 23.85 -6.19
N LEU A 220 19.79 23.72 -5.56
CA LEU A 220 19.19 22.45 -5.17
C LEU A 220 18.33 21.86 -6.29
N PHE A 221 18.45 20.55 -6.48
CA PHE A 221 17.52 19.76 -7.29
C PHE A 221 16.40 19.23 -6.40
N PHE A 222 15.21 19.81 -6.53
CA PHE A 222 14.03 19.39 -5.80
C PHE A 222 13.18 18.36 -6.55
N ILE A 223 12.90 17.24 -5.89
CA ILE A 223 11.86 16.28 -6.29
C ILE A 223 10.70 16.44 -5.31
N ALA A 224 9.52 16.84 -5.80
CA ALA A 224 8.36 17.06 -4.94
C ALA A 224 7.32 15.95 -5.11
N GLU A 225 6.73 15.49 -4.00
CA GLU A 225 5.57 14.62 -4.05
C GLU A 225 4.38 15.35 -4.71
N GLU A 226 3.51 14.61 -5.40
CA GLU A 226 2.41 15.15 -6.21
C GLU A 226 1.43 16.06 -5.44
N SER A 227 1.35 15.96 -4.12
CA SER A 227 0.55 16.83 -3.26
C SER A 227 1.09 18.27 -3.12
N TRP A 228 2.32 18.56 -3.55
CA TRP A 228 2.89 19.92 -3.51
C TRP A 228 2.56 20.73 -4.77
N ARG A 229 2.07 21.97 -4.61
CA ARG A 229 1.82 22.93 -5.69
C ARG A 229 2.97 23.93 -5.87
N VAL A 230 4.21 23.42 -5.83
CA VAL A 230 5.45 24.19 -5.98
C VAL A 230 6.12 23.97 -7.33
N ARG A 231 6.93 24.93 -7.79
CA ARG A 231 7.85 24.72 -8.92
C ARG A 231 9.02 23.85 -8.45
N SER A 232 9.06 22.60 -8.92
CA SER A 232 10.10 21.60 -8.62
C SER A 232 10.72 21.10 -9.91
N HIS A 233 11.88 20.45 -9.82
CA HIS A 233 12.58 19.94 -11.00
C HIS A 233 11.98 18.63 -11.50
N ALA A 234 11.49 17.80 -10.58
CA ALA A 234 10.78 16.56 -10.90
C ALA A 234 9.70 16.27 -9.86
N ARG A 235 8.78 15.36 -10.20
CA ARG A 235 7.68 14.95 -9.34
C ARG A 235 7.58 13.43 -9.23
N TYR A 236 7.04 12.98 -8.11
CA TYR A 236 6.74 11.58 -7.87
C TYR A 236 5.49 11.44 -7.00
N ARG A 237 4.99 10.20 -6.88
CA ARG A 237 3.91 9.85 -5.99
C ARG A 237 4.38 8.76 -5.02
N TRP A 238 4.18 8.99 -3.73
CA TRP A 238 4.47 7.99 -2.71
C TRP A 238 3.50 6.80 -2.80
N GLY A 239 3.94 5.61 -2.40
CA GLY A 239 3.13 4.38 -2.42
C GLY A 239 3.39 3.50 -3.63
N SER A 240 4.59 3.58 -4.22
CA SER A 240 4.97 2.73 -5.36
C SER A 240 5.17 1.27 -4.97
N ALA A 241 5.49 1.02 -3.70
CA ALA A 241 5.52 -0.33 -3.13
C ALA A 241 4.13 -0.99 -3.10
N LEU A 242 3.07 -0.18 -2.94
CA LEU A 242 1.68 -0.65 -2.90
C LEU A 242 1.05 -0.67 -4.31
N LEU A 243 1.10 0.46 -5.02
CA LEU A 243 0.33 0.70 -6.24
C LEU A 243 1.09 0.36 -7.53
N GLY A 244 2.38 0.06 -7.43
CA GLY A 244 3.26 -0.14 -8.59
C GLY A 244 3.99 1.13 -9.00
N PRO A 245 4.93 1.00 -9.95
CA PRO A 245 5.86 2.07 -10.29
C PRO A 245 5.14 3.27 -10.91
N THR A 246 5.56 4.47 -10.53
CA THR A 246 4.97 5.74 -10.96
C THR A 246 6.05 6.83 -11.07
N GLY A 247 5.68 8.07 -11.39
CA GLY A 247 6.60 9.20 -11.59
C GLY A 247 6.65 9.70 -13.03
N ASP A 248 7.45 10.73 -13.25
CA ASP A 248 7.58 11.45 -14.52
C ASP A 248 8.74 10.93 -15.39
N SER A 249 9.14 11.71 -16.41
CA SER A 249 10.22 11.35 -17.33
C SER A 249 11.62 11.46 -16.73
N ILE A 250 11.77 12.18 -15.61
CA ILE A 250 13.04 12.37 -14.91
C ILE A 250 13.15 11.33 -13.79
N VAL A 251 12.10 11.16 -12.98
CA VAL A 251 12.11 10.30 -11.79
C VAL A 251 11.05 9.22 -11.93
N ARG A 252 11.48 7.95 -11.81
CA ARG A 252 10.58 6.81 -11.66
C ARG A 252 10.75 6.20 -10.27
N THR A 253 9.65 6.02 -9.56
CA THR A 253 9.62 5.37 -8.25
C THR A 253 9.08 3.96 -8.37
N LEU A 254 9.59 3.02 -7.59
CA LEU A 254 9.20 1.61 -7.62
C LEU A 254 9.41 0.94 -6.26
N GLY A 255 8.74 -0.17 -5.99
CA GLY A 255 8.92 -0.92 -4.74
C GLY A 255 8.64 -2.43 -4.88
N PRO A 256 9.00 -3.23 -3.86
CA PRO A 256 8.95 -4.69 -3.93
C PRO A 256 7.61 -5.30 -3.50
N GLY A 257 6.78 -4.54 -2.81
CA GLY A 257 5.48 -4.92 -2.22
C GLY A 257 5.24 -4.15 -0.93
N TYR A 258 4.07 -4.30 -0.33
CA TYR A 258 3.62 -3.51 0.82
C TYR A 258 2.66 -4.32 1.69
N ASP A 259 2.90 -4.32 2.99
CA ASP A 259 2.02 -4.89 4.00
C ASP A 259 2.31 -4.19 5.34
N ASP A 260 1.31 -3.51 5.91
CA ASP A 260 1.36 -2.85 7.23
C ASP A 260 0.28 -3.40 8.17
N THR A 261 -0.07 -4.69 8.03
CA THR A 261 -1.10 -5.35 8.84
C THR A 261 -0.78 -5.41 10.32
N ARG A 262 0.50 -5.41 10.69
CA ARG A 262 0.97 -5.40 12.08
C ARG A 262 0.97 -4.03 12.75
N VAL A 263 0.73 -2.96 11.99
CA VAL A 263 0.68 -1.60 12.53
C VAL A 263 -0.77 -1.28 12.94
N PRO A 264 -1.04 -1.01 14.23
CA PRO A 264 -2.40 -0.76 14.72
C PRO A 264 -3.06 0.46 14.05
N GLY A 265 -4.36 0.33 13.76
CA GLY A 265 -5.17 1.42 13.20
C GLY A 265 -4.97 1.66 11.70
N ARG A 266 -4.21 0.81 11.01
CA ARG A 266 -4.06 0.85 9.55
C ARG A 266 -5.15 0.02 8.86
N GLY A 267 -5.56 0.45 7.66
CA GLY A 267 -6.56 -0.23 6.82
C GLY A 267 -6.11 -0.38 5.36
N THR A 268 -4.84 -0.15 5.11
CA THR A 268 -4.19 -0.09 3.80
C THR A 268 -4.19 -1.48 3.15
N PRO A 269 -4.55 -1.62 1.85
CA PRO A 269 -4.47 -2.90 1.15
C PRO A 269 -3.06 -3.49 1.13
N ILE A 270 -2.95 -4.79 0.86
CA ILE A 270 -1.69 -5.53 0.78
C ILE A 270 -1.25 -5.66 -0.68
N ARG A 271 0.00 -5.30 -0.97
CA ARG A 271 0.67 -5.65 -2.22
C ARG A 271 1.64 -6.81 -2.00
N GLU A 272 1.26 -7.96 -2.51
CA GLU A 272 2.12 -9.14 -2.51
C GLU A 272 3.42 -8.90 -3.27
N ARG A 273 4.52 -9.41 -2.72
CA ARG A 273 5.81 -9.42 -3.42
C ARG A 273 5.88 -10.48 -4.51
N GLU A 274 4.97 -11.45 -4.48
CA GLU A 274 4.85 -12.57 -5.42
C GLU A 274 6.17 -13.27 -5.70
N ASP A 275 6.90 -13.59 -4.63
CA ASP A 275 8.19 -14.26 -4.75
C ASP A 275 9.17 -13.46 -5.66
N THR A 276 9.26 -12.15 -5.43
CA THR A 276 9.96 -11.12 -6.24
C THR A 276 9.33 -10.73 -7.57
N ARG A 277 8.29 -11.41 -8.06
CA ARG A 277 7.68 -11.09 -9.37
C ARG A 277 7.20 -9.65 -9.43
N PHE A 278 6.54 -9.16 -8.38
CA PHE A 278 6.10 -7.76 -8.36
C PHE A 278 7.27 -6.79 -8.48
N TYR A 279 8.36 -7.01 -7.74
CA TYR A 279 9.55 -6.18 -7.82
C TYR A 279 10.22 -6.23 -9.20
N GLN A 280 10.34 -7.42 -9.80
CA GLN A 280 10.90 -7.61 -11.14
C GLN A 280 10.05 -6.92 -12.21
N TRP A 281 8.71 -7.05 -12.13
CA TRP A 281 7.77 -6.34 -12.99
C TRP A 281 7.93 -4.82 -12.83
N SER A 282 8.00 -4.32 -11.60
CA SER A 282 8.18 -2.90 -11.32
C SER A 282 9.46 -2.34 -11.94
N TRP A 283 10.55 -3.10 -11.87
CA TRP A 283 11.79 -2.77 -12.57
C TRP A 283 11.68 -2.80 -14.09
N GLN A 284 10.97 -3.78 -14.68
CA GLN A 284 10.72 -3.83 -16.12
C GLN A 284 9.97 -2.59 -16.61
N GLN A 285 8.97 -2.12 -15.85
CA GLN A 285 8.27 -0.87 -16.16
C GLN A 285 9.21 0.35 -16.09
N ALA A 286 10.11 0.39 -15.09
CA ALA A 286 11.09 1.46 -14.99
C ALA A 286 12.10 1.46 -16.15
N LEU A 287 12.55 0.28 -16.60
CA LEU A 287 13.42 0.16 -17.77
C LEU A 287 12.75 0.69 -19.04
N LEU A 288 11.47 0.37 -19.25
CA LEU A 288 10.69 0.85 -20.38
C LEU A 288 10.47 2.37 -20.35
N ALA A 289 10.28 2.94 -19.15
CA ALA A 289 10.14 4.38 -18.96
C ALA A 289 11.44 5.16 -19.22
N ASN A 290 12.61 4.51 -19.13
CA ASN A 290 13.93 5.08 -19.39
C ASN A 290 14.21 6.41 -18.63
N PRO A 291 14.00 6.45 -17.29
CA PRO A 291 14.13 7.66 -16.48
C PRO A 291 15.59 8.06 -16.27
N THR A 292 15.79 9.29 -15.80
CA THR A 292 17.10 9.78 -15.32
C THR A 292 17.41 9.23 -13.92
N ILE A 293 16.42 9.13 -13.04
CA ILE A 293 16.53 8.62 -11.68
C ILE A 293 15.51 7.50 -11.45
N VAL A 294 15.93 6.44 -10.78
CA VAL A 294 15.05 5.47 -10.13
C VAL A 294 15.13 5.62 -8.62
N LEU A 295 14.00 5.80 -7.95
CA LEU A 295 13.90 5.75 -6.48
C LEU A 295 13.20 4.48 -6.02
N ILE A 296 13.87 3.70 -5.19
CA ILE A 296 13.34 2.45 -4.64
C ILE A 296 12.71 2.73 -3.28
N GLU A 297 11.41 2.51 -3.20
CA GLU A 297 10.56 2.50 -2.00
C GLU A 297 10.51 1.05 -1.45
N THR A 298 11.25 0.69 -0.41
CA THR A 298 12.24 1.47 0.38
C THR A 298 13.48 0.62 0.66
N TRP A 299 14.50 1.17 1.33
CA TRP A 299 15.60 0.35 1.84
C TRP A 299 15.09 -0.56 2.96
N ASN A 300 14.52 0.03 4.00
CA ASN A 300 14.22 -0.68 5.25
C ASN A 300 13.01 -0.14 6.01
N GLU A 301 11.96 0.31 5.34
CA GLU A 301 10.70 0.62 6.02
C GLU A 301 9.98 -0.68 6.39
N PHE A 302 10.44 -1.28 7.48
CA PHE A 302 10.09 -2.63 7.91
C PHE A 302 8.70 -2.73 8.54
N HIS A 303 8.11 -1.62 8.99
CA HIS A 303 6.72 -1.60 9.45
C HIS A 303 5.73 -1.82 8.30
N GLU A 304 6.06 -1.32 7.12
CA GLU A 304 5.23 -1.42 5.91
C GLU A 304 5.63 -2.58 5.00
N GLY A 305 6.62 -3.37 5.41
CA GLY A 305 7.10 -4.50 4.63
C GLY A 305 7.53 -4.10 3.21
N SER A 306 8.02 -2.88 3.01
CA SER A 306 8.42 -2.33 1.71
C SER A 306 9.93 -2.33 1.47
N GLY A 307 10.72 -2.78 2.45
CA GLY A 307 12.17 -2.78 2.42
C GLY A 307 12.81 -3.79 1.45
N ILE A 308 13.90 -3.39 0.80
CA ILE A 308 14.78 -4.26 -0.01
C ILE A 308 16.07 -4.68 0.72
N ALA A 309 16.33 -4.15 1.91
CA ALA A 309 17.46 -4.50 2.76
C ALA A 309 17.40 -5.98 3.16
N PRO A 310 18.55 -6.62 3.44
CA PRO A 310 18.58 -7.95 4.03
C PRO A 310 17.75 -8.01 5.31
N CYS A 311 16.89 -9.04 5.40
CA CYS A 311 15.99 -9.25 6.53
C CYS A 311 15.75 -10.75 6.75
N VAL A 312 15.21 -11.11 7.91
CA VAL A 312 14.95 -12.52 8.28
C VAL A 312 14.05 -13.22 7.26
N GLU A 313 13.02 -12.53 6.76
CA GLU A 313 11.98 -13.11 5.88
C GLU A 313 12.49 -13.41 4.47
N HIS A 314 13.53 -12.70 4.02
CA HIS A 314 13.91 -12.68 2.61
C HIS A 314 15.42 -12.87 2.36
N GLY A 315 16.25 -12.83 3.41
CA GLY A 315 17.70 -12.75 3.30
C GLY A 315 18.13 -11.64 2.33
N ASP A 316 19.13 -11.92 1.51
CA ASP A 316 19.66 -10.98 0.51
C ASP A 316 18.93 -11.02 -0.86
N ARG A 317 17.75 -11.65 -0.93
CA ARG A 317 17.08 -11.92 -2.21
C ARG A 317 16.74 -10.64 -2.99
N TYR A 318 16.19 -9.64 -2.32
CA TYR A 318 15.82 -8.38 -2.97
C TYR A 318 17.06 -7.57 -3.36
N LEU A 319 18.13 -7.64 -2.56
CA LEU A 319 19.43 -7.08 -2.89
C LEU A 319 19.98 -7.62 -4.23
N LYS A 320 19.89 -8.94 -4.43
CA LYS A 320 20.31 -9.59 -5.69
C LYS A 320 19.47 -9.16 -6.89
N VAL A 321 18.16 -8.99 -6.70
CA VAL A 321 17.26 -8.48 -7.76
C VAL A 321 17.61 -7.02 -8.10
N THR A 322 17.78 -6.17 -7.09
CA THR A 322 18.21 -4.77 -7.26
C THR A 322 19.51 -4.70 -8.06
N ARG A 323 20.54 -5.45 -7.67
CA ARG A 323 21.83 -5.49 -8.39
C ARG A 323 21.68 -5.87 -9.86
N ARG A 324 20.85 -6.88 -10.16
CA ARG A 324 20.58 -7.32 -11.54
C ARG A 324 19.97 -6.20 -12.37
N TYR A 325 18.95 -5.51 -11.84
CA TYR A 325 18.22 -4.50 -12.59
C TYR A 325 18.92 -3.15 -12.65
N VAL A 326 19.67 -2.76 -11.62
CA VAL A 326 20.61 -1.63 -11.69
C VAL A 326 21.57 -1.83 -12.86
N LYS A 327 22.20 -3.01 -12.97
CA LYS A 327 23.10 -3.32 -14.09
C LYS A 327 22.40 -3.23 -15.45
N ARG A 328 21.15 -3.69 -15.56
CA ARG A 328 20.36 -3.57 -16.79
C ARG A 328 20.04 -2.10 -17.12
N LEU A 329 19.61 -1.31 -16.14
CA LEU A 329 19.29 0.10 -16.30
C LEU A 329 20.51 0.89 -16.78
N LYS A 330 21.67 0.71 -16.12
CA LYS A 330 22.93 1.36 -16.48
C LYS A 330 23.38 1.04 -17.92
N ARG A 331 23.03 -0.16 -18.42
CA ARG A 331 23.31 -0.62 -19.79
C ARG A 331 22.17 -0.34 -20.78
N ARG A 332 21.07 0.26 -20.33
CA ARG A 332 19.83 0.46 -21.11
C ARG A 332 19.32 -0.84 -21.75
N MET A 333 19.43 -1.96 -21.03
CA MET A 333 18.95 -3.26 -21.47
C MET A 333 17.46 -3.42 -21.12
N LEU A 334 16.61 -3.40 -22.15
CA LEU A 334 15.19 -3.69 -22.02
C LEU A 334 14.96 -5.21 -21.78
N PRO A 335 13.84 -5.60 -21.14
CA PRO A 335 13.49 -7.01 -21.03
C PRO A 335 13.12 -7.59 -22.40
N ASP A 336 13.54 -8.83 -22.65
CA ASP A 336 13.08 -9.60 -23.80
C ASP A 336 11.61 -10.04 -23.61
N THR A 337 10.91 -10.40 -24.69
CA THR A 337 9.46 -10.70 -24.64
C THR A 337 9.15 -11.92 -23.77
N ASP A 338 10.01 -12.92 -23.78
CA ASP A 338 9.94 -14.15 -22.97
C ASP A 338 10.31 -13.92 -21.49
N GLU A 339 10.97 -12.81 -21.17
CA GLU A 339 11.30 -12.42 -19.80
C GLU A 339 10.20 -11.57 -19.12
N LEU A 340 9.17 -11.15 -19.85
CA LEU A 340 8.13 -10.25 -19.31
C LEU A 340 7.37 -10.92 -18.16
N VAL A 341 7.42 -10.27 -17.00
CA VAL A 341 6.77 -10.78 -15.80
C VAL A 341 5.27 -10.55 -15.89
N ARG A 342 4.50 -11.62 -15.68
CA ARG A 342 3.05 -11.57 -15.45
C ARG A 342 2.77 -11.73 -13.95
N LEU A 343 2.06 -10.76 -13.41
CA LEU A 343 1.61 -10.77 -12.02
C LEU A 343 0.43 -11.72 -11.84
N VAL A 344 0.40 -12.40 -10.70
CA VAL A 344 -0.75 -13.22 -10.27
C VAL A 344 -1.87 -12.33 -9.71
N ASN A 345 -1.49 -11.22 -9.08
CA ASN A 345 -2.35 -10.21 -8.48
C ASN A 345 -1.94 -8.85 -9.04
N PRO A 346 -2.54 -8.41 -10.16
CA PRO A 346 -2.21 -7.13 -10.76
C PRO A 346 -2.60 -5.95 -9.84
N GLU A 347 -3.65 -6.11 -9.02
CA GLU A 347 -4.13 -5.10 -8.09
C GLU A 347 -3.73 -5.39 -6.63
N PRO A 348 -3.62 -4.36 -5.76
CA PRO A 348 -3.46 -4.58 -4.32
C PRO A 348 -4.67 -5.33 -3.78
N ARG A 349 -4.42 -6.20 -2.82
CA ARG A 349 -5.44 -7.08 -2.24
C ARG A 349 -6.02 -6.41 -1.00
N PRO A 350 -7.34 -6.51 -0.77
CA PRO A 350 -7.92 -6.15 0.51
C PRO A 350 -7.21 -6.89 1.65
N ARG A 351 -7.14 -6.24 2.82
CA ARG A 351 -6.63 -6.90 4.02
C ARG A 351 -7.51 -8.11 4.35
N PRO A 352 -6.93 -9.17 4.93
CA PRO A 352 -7.75 -10.21 5.50
C PRO A 352 -8.70 -9.65 6.55
N ASP A 353 -9.95 -10.06 6.49
CA ASP A 353 -11.01 -9.67 7.41
C ASP A 353 -11.20 -10.76 8.46
N THR A 354 -10.35 -10.71 9.48
CA THR A 354 -10.29 -11.67 10.59
C THR A 354 -10.77 -11.05 11.91
N GLY A 355 -11.09 -11.88 12.90
CA GLY A 355 -11.36 -11.50 14.29
C GLY A 355 -12.84 -11.49 14.68
N TRP A 356 -13.73 -11.83 13.76
CA TRP A 356 -15.18 -11.84 14.00
C TRP A 356 -15.82 -13.24 13.90
N PHE A 357 -15.04 -14.26 13.53
CA PHE A 357 -15.47 -15.65 13.52
C PHE A 357 -14.37 -16.56 14.08
N GLN A 358 -14.77 -17.55 14.86
CA GLN A 358 -13.88 -18.59 15.37
C GLN A 358 -14.46 -19.94 14.94
N PRO A 359 -13.99 -20.54 13.84
CA PRO A 359 -14.49 -21.84 13.41
C PRO A 359 -14.14 -22.91 14.44
N GLU A 360 -15.10 -23.79 14.71
CA GLU A 360 -14.81 -25.06 15.39
C GLU A 360 -13.83 -25.90 14.55
N GLU A 361 -13.11 -26.81 15.21
CA GLU A 361 -12.22 -27.75 14.52
C GLU A 361 -13.00 -28.53 13.45
N ASN A 362 -12.50 -28.55 12.22
CA ASN A 362 -13.17 -29.16 11.06
C ASN A 362 -14.49 -28.49 10.62
N CYS A 363 -14.72 -27.21 10.94
CA CYS A 363 -15.86 -26.46 10.42
C CYS A 363 -15.99 -26.62 8.89
N ARG A 364 -17.10 -27.21 8.41
CA ARG A 364 -17.37 -27.43 6.98
C ARG A 364 -18.43 -26.49 6.39
N SER A 365 -19.09 -25.70 7.22
CA SER A 365 -20.12 -24.76 6.75
C SER A 365 -20.26 -23.55 7.64
N VAL A 366 -20.51 -22.42 7.00
CA VAL A 366 -20.86 -21.14 7.60
C VAL A 366 -22.19 -20.67 7.05
N PHE A 367 -22.91 -19.80 7.75
CA PHE A 367 -24.22 -19.33 7.32
C PHE A 367 -24.55 -17.93 7.78
N PHE A 368 -25.35 -17.25 6.96
CA PHE A 368 -26.05 -16.04 7.33
C PHE A 368 -27.53 -16.35 7.57
N ARG A 369 -28.04 -15.91 8.73
CA ARG A 369 -29.45 -16.00 9.13
C ARG A 369 -29.84 -14.71 9.87
N PRO A 370 -30.89 -14.00 9.44
CA PRO A 370 -31.26 -12.72 10.07
C PRO A 370 -31.64 -12.85 11.54
N ASP A 371 -32.26 -13.97 11.92
CA ASP A 371 -32.64 -14.29 13.31
C ASP A 371 -31.47 -14.74 14.19
N HIS A 372 -30.33 -15.08 13.60
CA HIS A 372 -29.11 -15.48 14.29
C HIS A 372 -28.00 -14.44 14.18
N ALA A 373 -28.31 -13.26 13.64
CA ALA A 373 -27.29 -12.27 13.39
C ALA A 373 -26.77 -11.69 14.72
N ARG A 374 -25.47 -11.87 15.00
CA ARG A 374 -24.79 -11.13 16.07
C ARG A 374 -24.74 -9.65 15.65
N GLU A 375 -24.69 -8.72 16.60
CA GLU A 375 -24.87 -7.26 16.38
C GLU A 375 -24.41 -6.79 14.99
N GLY A 376 -25.38 -6.34 14.16
CA GLY A 376 -25.14 -5.79 12.81
C GLY A 376 -24.94 -6.84 11.71
N LEU A 377 -26.01 -7.43 11.16
CA LEU A 377 -25.98 -8.23 9.90
C LEU A 377 -24.85 -9.31 9.79
N LEU A 378 -24.30 -9.78 10.91
CA LEU A 378 -23.26 -10.81 10.98
C LEU A 378 -23.88 -12.17 11.30
N GLY A 379 -23.78 -13.15 10.41
CA GLY A 379 -24.10 -14.55 10.69
C GLY A 379 -22.92 -15.34 11.29
N GLU A 380 -23.06 -16.67 11.34
CA GLU A 380 -21.99 -17.59 11.75
C GLU A 380 -21.03 -17.80 10.57
N GLY A 381 -20.02 -16.93 10.45
CA GLY A 381 -18.96 -16.97 9.42
C GLY A 381 -19.36 -16.42 8.03
N LEU A 382 -20.55 -15.84 7.91
CA LEU A 382 -21.04 -15.12 6.73
C LEU A 382 -21.74 -13.84 7.16
N ARG A 383 -21.53 -12.72 6.46
CA ARG A 383 -22.21 -11.45 6.74
C ARG A 383 -22.78 -10.81 5.49
N LEU A 384 -23.82 -10.00 5.67
CA LEU A 384 -24.29 -9.12 4.61
C LEU A 384 -23.41 -7.86 4.58
N VAL A 385 -23.02 -7.41 3.40
CA VAL A 385 -22.17 -6.23 3.19
C VAL A 385 -23.03 -5.12 2.54
N PRO A 386 -23.46 -4.10 3.30
CA PRO A 386 -24.29 -3.03 2.74
C PRO A 386 -23.51 -2.21 1.70
N GLN A 387 -24.11 -2.00 0.53
CA GLN A 387 -23.56 -1.14 -0.53
C GLN A 387 -24.68 -0.25 -1.11
N ALA A 388 -24.30 0.87 -1.74
CA ALA A 388 -25.26 1.85 -2.25
C ALA A 388 -26.20 1.27 -3.34
N ASP A 389 -25.67 0.36 -4.16
CA ASP A 389 -26.36 -0.39 -5.21
C ASP A 389 -26.99 -1.71 -4.70
N GLY A 390 -26.81 -2.01 -3.42
CA GLY A 390 -27.24 -3.26 -2.79
C GLY A 390 -28.00 -3.07 -1.48
N LYS A 391 -28.96 -2.14 -1.46
CA LYS A 391 -29.80 -1.89 -0.29
C LYS A 391 -30.76 -3.06 -0.05
N CYS A 392 -31.00 -3.36 1.22
CA CYS A 392 -31.95 -4.36 1.66
C CYS A 392 -32.67 -3.94 2.94
N GLU A 393 -33.76 -4.61 3.26
CA GLU A 393 -34.52 -4.41 4.48
C GLU A 393 -34.57 -5.70 5.30
N HIS A 394 -34.35 -5.57 6.61
CA HIS A 394 -34.65 -6.64 7.55
C HIS A 394 -36.15 -6.58 7.88
N GLN A 395 -36.88 -7.65 7.58
CA GLN A 395 -38.32 -7.73 7.82
C GLN A 395 -38.67 -9.00 8.59
N LYS A 396 -39.81 -8.95 9.28
CA LYS A 396 -40.39 -10.09 9.97
C LYS A 396 -41.65 -10.57 9.25
N LEU A 397 -41.60 -11.79 8.72
CA LEU A 397 -42.72 -12.47 8.06
C LEU A 397 -43.25 -13.59 8.97
N GLY A 398 -44.32 -13.29 9.70
CA GLY A 398 -44.83 -14.19 10.75
C GLY A 398 -43.85 -14.34 11.90
N THR A 399 -43.37 -15.57 12.14
CA THR A 399 -42.32 -15.87 13.14
C THR A 399 -40.90 -15.86 12.56
N ARG A 400 -40.75 -15.61 11.25
CA ARG A 400 -39.46 -15.70 10.55
C ARG A 400 -38.88 -14.31 10.33
N GLU A 401 -37.60 -14.14 10.64
CA GLU A 401 -36.82 -12.97 10.24
C GLU A 401 -36.23 -13.21 8.84
N VAL A 402 -36.27 -12.21 7.96
CA VAL A 402 -35.83 -12.31 6.56
C VAL A 402 -35.13 -11.04 6.08
N ILE A 403 -34.30 -11.16 5.04
CA ILE A 403 -33.80 -10.03 4.27
C ILE A 403 -34.60 -9.90 2.98
N VAL A 404 -35.10 -8.70 2.69
CA VAL A 404 -35.76 -8.36 1.44
C VAL A 404 -34.85 -7.42 0.66
N SER A 405 -34.42 -7.81 -0.54
CA SER A 405 -33.67 -6.90 -1.42
C SER A 405 -34.55 -5.73 -1.84
N THR A 406 -33.97 -4.55 -2.05
CA THR A 406 -34.70 -3.43 -2.66
C THR A 406 -34.71 -3.50 -4.18
N THR A 407 -35.54 -2.70 -4.83
CA THR A 407 -35.44 -2.43 -6.28
C THR A 407 -34.53 -1.22 -6.48
N ALA A 408 -33.45 -1.37 -7.23
CA ALA A 408 -32.55 -0.24 -7.51
C ALA A 408 -33.03 0.59 -8.72
N GLU A 409 -32.73 1.89 -8.70
CA GLU A 409 -32.82 2.76 -9.88
C GLU A 409 -31.87 2.22 -10.96
N GLY A 410 -32.41 1.67 -12.05
CA GLY A 410 -31.63 1.01 -13.11
C GLY A 410 -31.96 -0.47 -13.33
N GLY A 411 -32.84 -1.07 -12.51
CA GLY A 411 -33.43 -2.39 -12.79
C GLY A 411 -32.60 -3.61 -12.37
N ILE A 412 -31.44 -3.40 -11.74
CA ILE A 412 -30.64 -4.47 -11.10
C ILE A 412 -30.26 -4.01 -9.69
N SER A 413 -30.63 -4.76 -8.67
CA SER A 413 -30.14 -4.58 -7.30
C SER A 413 -29.18 -5.69 -6.90
N TYR A 414 -28.35 -5.43 -5.90
CA TYR A 414 -27.35 -6.38 -5.44
C TYR A 414 -27.55 -6.76 -3.97
N LEU A 415 -27.16 -7.99 -3.60
CA LEU A 415 -26.94 -8.37 -2.20
C LEU A 415 -25.54 -8.94 -2.09
N TYR A 416 -24.68 -8.27 -1.33
CA TYR A 416 -23.27 -8.65 -1.17
C TYR A 416 -23.07 -9.41 0.12
N PHE A 417 -22.22 -10.44 0.07
CA PHE A 417 -21.87 -11.26 1.22
C PHE A 417 -20.36 -11.36 1.37
N GLY A 418 -19.89 -11.11 2.59
CA GLY A 418 -18.51 -11.38 3.00
C GLY A 418 -18.46 -12.68 3.77
N ILE A 419 -17.40 -13.45 3.54
CA ILE A 419 -17.09 -14.68 4.26
C ILE A 419 -16.04 -14.33 5.32
N ALA A 420 -16.10 -14.99 6.48
CA ALA A 420 -15.00 -14.88 7.44
C ALA A 420 -13.74 -15.51 6.86
N ASP A 421 -12.64 -14.77 6.81
CA ASP A 421 -11.39 -15.25 6.22
C ASP A 421 -10.81 -16.45 6.99
N GLU A 422 -11.17 -16.64 8.27
CA GLU A 422 -10.85 -17.85 9.03
C GLU A 422 -11.48 -19.12 8.45
N PHE A 423 -12.61 -19.00 7.74
CA PHE A 423 -13.30 -20.13 7.14
C PHE A 423 -12.81 -20.40 5.71
N ALA A 424 -12.70 -19.36 4.89
CA ALA A 424 -12.26 -19.48 3.51
C ALA A 424 -11.55 -18.20 3.06
N TYR A 425 -10.25 -18.31 2.80
CA TYR A 425 -9.45 -17.26 2.19
C TYR A 425 -8.38 -17.87 1.30
N ARG A 426 -8.34 -17.46 0.02
CA ARG A 426 -7.39 -18.00 -0.98
C ARG A 426 -7.48 -19.54 -1.10
N ASP A 427 -8.68 -20.07 -0.96
CA ASP A 427 -8.89 -21.50 -0.98
C ASP A 427 -8.83 -22.05 -2.41
N LEU A 428 -8.33 -23.28 -2.56
CA LEU A 428 -8.30 -23.99 -3.86
C LEU A 428 -9.36 -25.11 -3.92
N GLY A 429 -10.16 -25.26 -2.87
CA GLY A 429 -11.23 -26.24 -2.75
C GLY A 429 -12.50 -25.85 -3.51
N GLY A 430 -13.42 -26.82 -3.58
CA GLY A 430 -14.77 -26.59 -4.08
C GLY A 430 -15.72 -26.12 -2.98
N PHE A 431 -16.68 -25.29 -3.34
CA PHE A 431 -17.69 -24.80 -2.41
C PHE A 431 -19.11 -24.96 -2.95
N GLU A 432 -20.09 -24.94 -2.04
CA GLU A 432 -21.49 -24.79 -2.38
C GLU A 432 -22.09 -23.59 -1.66
N ILE A 433 -22.84 -22.77 -2.39
CA ILE A 433 -23.69 -21.74 -1.82
C ILE A 433 -25.14 -22.22 -1.93
N GLU A 434 -25.76 -22.48 -0.79
CA GLU A 434 -27.18 -22.81 -0.66
C GLU A 434 -27.94 -21.57 -0.17
N VAL A 435 -29.03 -21.23 -0.86
CA VAL A 435 -29.89 -20.10 -0.49
C VAL A 435 -31.32 -20.57 -0.32
N GLU A 436 -31.91 -20.20 0.81
CA GLU A 436 -33.31 -20.43 1.13
C GLU A 436 -34.10 -19.14 0.86
N PHE A 437 -34.85 -19.11 -0.23
CA PHE A 437 -35.71 -18.00 -0.62
C PHE A 437 -37.13 -18.20 -0.07
N ILE A 438 -37.80 -17.11 0.31
CA ILE A 438 -39.26 -17.12 0.51
C ILE A 438 -39.93 -16.83 -0.83
N THR A 439 -40.95 -17.61 -1.18
CA THR A 439 -41.68 -17.47 -2.44
C THR A 439 -42.29 -16.07 -2.57
N GLY A 440 -42.16 -15.48 -3.76
CA GLY A 440 -42.59 -14.12 -4.05
C GLY A 440 -42.80 -13.91 -5.56
N PRO A 441 -42.81 -12.65 -6.04
CA PRO A 441 -42.88 -12.36 -7.46
C PRO A 441 -41.76 -13.02 -8.27
N ALA A 442 -41.98 -13.19 -9.57
CA ALA A 442 -40.96 -13.74 -10.44
C ALA A 442 -39.74 -12.81 -10.50
N ALA A 443 -38.54 -13.38 -10.31
CA ALA A 443 -37.28 -12.65 -10.28
C ALA A 443 -36.15 -13.45 -10.91
N ARG A 444 -35.17 -12.77 -11.48
CA ARG A 444 -33.93 -13.39 -11.98
C ARG A 444 -32.78 -13.09 -11.03
N ILE A 445 -32.03 -14.13 -10.68
CA ILE A 445 -30.89 -14.03 -9.76
C ILE A 445 -29.65 -14.58 -10.44
N GLN A 446 -28.62 -13.74 -10.53
CA GLN A 446 -27.29 -14.08 -11.02
C GLN A 446 -26.32 -14.06 -9.84
N LEU A 447 -25.82 -15.24 -9.43
CA LEU A 447 -24.72 -15.32 -8.48
C LEU A 447 -23.41 -14.94 -9.19
N GLN A 448 -22.66 -14.03 -8.59
CA GLN A 448 -21.31 -13.66 -8.96
C GLN A 448 -20.38 -13.86 -7.77
N TYR A 449 -19.25 -14.53 -7.96
CA TYR A 449 -18.32 -14.85 -6.88
C TYR A 449 -16.86 -14.58 -7.27
N ASP A 450 -16.03 -14.34 -6.26
CA ASP A 450 -14.59 -14.22 -6.39
C ASP A 450 -13.97 -15.59 -6.70
N SER A 451 -13.32 -15.71 -7.86
CA SER A 451 -12.82 -16.97 -8.42
C SER A 451 -11.36 -16.89 -8.90
N TRP A 452 -10.76 -18.06 -9.13
CA TRP A 452 -9.44 -18.20 -9.77
C TRP A 452 -9.46 -18.02 -11.29
N ASP A 453 -10.63 -17.81 -11.90
CA ASP A 453 -10.76 -17.62 -13.35
C ASP A 453 -10.39 -16.20 -13.77
N GLN A 454 -9.13 -16.02 -14.15
CA GLN A 454 -8.59 -14.74 -14.61
C GLN A 454 -9.26 -14.19 -15.89
N LEU A 455 -10.01 -15.02 -16.62
CA LEU A 455 -10.74 -14.57 -17.81
C LEU A 455 -12.10 -13.96 -17.47
N ALA A 456 -12.62 -14.22 -16.27
CA ALA A 456 -13.84 -13.59 -15.78
C ALA A 456 -13.59 -12.12 -15.39
N PRO A 457 -14.65 -11.28 -15.33
CA PRO A 457 -14.50 -9.84 -15.12
C PRO A 457 -13.67 -9.50 -13.87
N HIS A 458 -12.81 -8.49 -14.03
CA HIS A 458 -11.87 -8.03 -12.99
C HIS A 458 -10.98 -9.16 -12.45
N ASP A 459 -10.37 -9.94 -13.35
CA ASP A 459 -9.45 -11.03 -12.99
C ASP A 459 -10.10 -12.06 -12.05
N GLY A 460 -11.34 -12.41 -12.37
CA GLY A 460 -12.12 -13.41 -11.65
C GLY A 460 -12.91 -12.93 -10.45
N ALA A 461 -12.87 -11.63 -10.09
CA ALA A 461 -13.60 -11.11 -8.93
C ALA A 461 -15.14 -11.23 -9.06
N TYR A 462 -15.67 -11.23 -10.29
CA TYR A 462 -17.11 -11.32 -10.56
C TYR A 462 -17.45 -12.45 -11.55
N ARG A 463 -16.99 -13.68 -11.28
CA ARG A 463 -17.34 -14.83 -12.13
C ARG A 463 -18.80 -15.21 -11.96
N ASP A 464 -19.51 -15.33 -13.07
CA ASP A 464 -20.91 -15.75 -13.10
C ASP A 464 -21.05 -17.26 -12.84
N ALA A 465 -22.01 -17.63 -11.97
CA ALA A 465 -22.56 -18.98 -11.88
C ALA A 465 -23.85 -19.10 -12.72
N PRO A 466 -24.45 -20.31 -12.92
CA PRO A 466 -25.71 -20.40 -13.64
C PRO A 466 -26.84 -19.58 -13.01
N ARG A 467 -27.65 -18.94 -13.85
CA ARG A 467 -28.73 -18.04 -13.41
C ARG A 467 -29.93 -18.81 -12.86
N LEU A 468 -30.46 -18.36 -11.73
CA LEU A 468 -31.73 -18.85 -11.17
C LEU A 468 -32.90 -17.99 -11.65
N ARG A 469 -34.02 -18.63 -11.96
CA ARG A 469 -35.33 -17.98 -12.16
C ARG A 469 -36.27 -18.39 -11.03
N LEU A 470 -36.74 -17.41 -10.27
CA LEU A 470 -37.84 -17.57 -9.35
C LEU A 470 -39.15 -17.34 -10.12
N ASP A 471 -40.09 -18.24 -9.95
CA ASP A 471 -41.40 -18.27 -10.57
C ASP A 471 -42.50 -17.91 -9.57
N ALA A 472 -43.61 -17.34 -10.07
CA ALA A 472 -44.67 -16.77 -9.25
C ALA A 472 -45.65 -17.82 -8.66
N SER A 473 -45.43 -19.13 -8.82
CA SER A 473 -46.42 -20.16 -8.48
C SER A 473 -45.88 -21.40 -7.75
N SER A 474 -46.28 -21.51 -6.48
CA SER A 474 -46.69 -22.69 -5.69
C SER A 474 -45.78 -23.92 -5.56
N LEU A 475 -44.95 -23.92 -4.51
CA LEU A 475 -44.56 -25.05 -3.62
C LEU A 475 -44.13 -24.44 -2.25
N PRO A 476 -44.15 -25.19 -1.13
CA PRO A 476 -44.56 -24.67 0.19
C PRO A 476 -43.60 -23.63 0.76
N ASP A 477 -44.03 -22.38 0.84
CA ASP A 477 -43.44 -21.21 1.53
C ASP A 477 -41.94 -20.89 1.31
N GLN A 478 -41.17 -21.74 0.64
CA GLN A 478 -39.72 -21.68 0.53
C GLN A 478 -39.20 -22.39 -0.74
N LYS A 479 -38.24 -21.78 -1.42
CA LYS A 479 -37.49 -22.39 -2.54
C LYS A 479 -36.00 -22.40 -2.19
N THR A 480 -35.36 -23.55 -2.34
CA THR A 480 -33.92 -23.71 -2.11
C THR A 480 -33.18 -23.78 -3.46
N ALA A 481 -32.07 -23.06 -3.57
CA ALA A 481 -31.17 -23.14 -4.71
C ALA A 481 -29.74 -23.37 -4.23
N ILE A 482 -29.01 -24.26 -4.90
CA ILE A 482 -27.64 -24.62 -4.55
C ILE A 482 -26.75 -24.41 -5.76
N TRP A 483 -25.76 -23.53 -5.63
CA TRP A 483 -24.69 -23.32 -6.60
C TRP A 483 -23.43 -24.06 -6.17
N THR A 484 -22.87 -24.88 -7.05
CA THR A 484 -21.57 -25.52 -6.84
C THR A 484 -20.49 -24.70 -7.56
N LEU A 485 -19.46 -24.32 -6.81
CA LEU A 485 -18.41 -23.38 -7.22
C LEU A 485 -17.05 -24.12 -7.23
N PRO A 486 -16.58 -24.58 -8.41
CA PRO A 486 -15.38 -25.41 -8.53
C PRO A 486 -14.07 -24.65 -8.35
N ASP A 487 -14.08 -23.33 -8.38
CA ASP A 487 -12.89 -22.49 -8.46
C ASP A 487 -13.04 -21.17 -7.69
N ALA A 488 -13.83 -21.20 -6.61
CA ALA A 488 -13.94 -20.06 -5.71
C ALA A 488 -12.59 -19.74 -5.08
N ARG A 489 -12.35 -18.44 -4.88
CA ARG A 489 -11.10 -17.87 -4.39
C ARG A 489 -11.30 -17.12 -3.08
N PHE A 490 -12.42 -16.40 -2.95
CA PHE A 490 -12.86 -15.69 -1.73
C PHE A 490 -11.73 -14.88 -1.07
N MET A 491 -11.31 -13.81 -1.74
CA MET A 491 -10.25 -12.91 -1.29
C MET A 491 -10.76 -11.48 -1.17
N ASN A 492 -12.03 -11.31 -0.82
CA ASN A 492 -12.67 -10.03 -0.53
C ASN A 492 -12.65 -9.05 -1.73
N ARG A 493 -12.59 -9.55 -2.98
CA ARG A 493 -12.33 -8.72 -4.18
C ARG A 493 -13.57 -8.05 -4.81
N GLN A 494 -14.77 -8.26 -4.26
CA GLN A 494 -15.96 -7.53 -4.70
C GLN A 494 -16.18 -6.23 -3.90
N ASN A 495 -17.14 -5.40 -4.32
CA ASN A 495 -17.49 -4.16 -3.63
C ASN A 495 -17.70 -4.38 -2.12
N GLY A 496 -17.18 -3.45 -1.32
CA GLY A 496 -17.30 -3.52 0.14
C GLY A 496 -16.47 -4.64 0.79
N ALA A 497 -15.46 -5.15 0.09
CA ALA A 497 -14.67 -6.31 0.54
C ALA A 497 -15.53 -7.58 0.66
N ALA A 498 -16.49 -7.77 -0.25
CA ALA A 498 -17.32 -8.97 -0.32
C ALA A 498 -16.68 -10.07 -1.18
N ASP A 499 -17.15 -11.31 -1.00
CA ASP A 499 -16.66 -12.49 -1.72
C ASP A 499 -17.62 -12.97 -2.80
N PHE A 500 -18.92 -12.73 -2.61
CA PHE A 500 -19.93 -12.99 -3.62
C PHE A 500 -21.11 -12.04 -3.49
N ARG A 501 -21.87 -11.92 -4.58
CA ARG A 501 -23.11 -11.15 -4.62
C ARG A 501 -24.17 -11.82 -5.45
N PHE A 502 -25.41 -11.50 -5.14
CA PHE A 502 -26.57 -11.79 -5.99
C PHE A 502 -26.95 -10.53 -6.76
N ALA A 503 -26.86 -10.56 -8.08
CA ALA A 503 -27.48 -9.54 -8.94
C ALA A 503 -28.93 -9.95 -9.22
N ILE A 504 -29.87 -9.13 -8.76
CA ILE A 504 -31.30 -9.39 -8.72
C ILE A 504 -32.01 -8.47 -9.71
N GLN A 505 -32.87 -9.05 -10.55
CA GLN A 505 -33.62 -8.34 -11.58
C GLN A 505 -35.11 -8.66 -11.49
N ASP A 506 -35.90 -7.79 -12.13
CA ASP A 506 -37.36 -7.86 -12.29
C ASP A 506 -38.16 -7.57 -11.01
N ALA A 507 -37.83 -8.21 -9.88
CA ALA A 507 -38.51 -7.98 -8.62
C ALA A 507 -37.60 -8.23 -7.39
N PRO A 508 -37.91 -7.60 -6.24
CA PRO A 508 -37.34 -7.94 -4.95
C PRO A 508 -37.40 -9.44 -4.63
N VAL A 509 -36.34 -9.94 -4.01
CA VAL A 509 -36.26 -11.31 -3.50
C VAL A 509 -36.13 -11.30 -1.98
N THR A 510 -36.74 -12.30 -1.36
CA THR A 510 -36.72 -12.48 0.09
C THR A 510 -35.84 -13.68 0.43
N ILE A 511 -34.78 -13.45 1.19
CA ILE A 511 -33.81 -14.46 1.63
C ILE A 511 -34.02 -14.75 3.11
N ARG A 512 -34.20 -16.04 3.44
CA ARG A 512 -34.27 -16.53 4.82
C ARG A 512 -32.89 -16.95 5.34
N ARG A 513 -32.07 -17.58 4.51
CA ARG A 513 -30.76 -18.09 4.88
C ARG A 513 -29.85 -18.18 3.67
N VAL A 514 -28.57 -17.94 3.90
CA VAL A 514 -27.49 -18.30 2.99
C VAL A 514 -26.54 -19.22 3.74
N THR A 515 -26.16 -20.34 3.15
CA THR A 515 -25.17 -21.28 3.70
C THR A 515 -24.06 -21.46 2.69
N LEU A 516 -22.81 -21.32 3.13
CA LEU A 516 -21.65 -21.71 2.36
C LEU A 516 -21.11 -23.02 2.94
N ARG A 517 -20.89 -24.03 2.10
CA ARG A 517 -20.30 -25.32 2.48
C ARG A 517 -19.02 -25.57 1.72
N ARG A 518 -18.03 -26.12 2.41
CA ARG A 518 -16.79 -26.63 1.81
C ARG A 518 -17.01 -28.07 1.36
N LEU A 519 -16.64 -28.38 0.12
CA LEU A 519 -16.70 -29.73 -0.43
C LEU A 519 -15.44 -30.51 -0.09
N ASP A 520 -15.58 -31.83 0.05
CA ASP A 520 -14.44 -32.73 0.31
C ASP A 520 -13.49 -32.83 -0.88
N GLU A 521 -14.04 -32.80 -2.09
CA GLU A 521 -13.29 -32.81 -3.34
C GLU A 521 -13.67 -31.59 -4.17
N ARG A 522 -12.68 -31.06 -4.89
CA ARG A 522 -12.90 -29.95 -5.83
C ARG A 522 -13.69 -30.47 -7.04
N PRO A 523 -14.91 -29.96 -7.30
CA PRO A 523 -15.66 -30.35 -8.49
C PRO A 523 -14.90 -29.98 -9.76
N GLU A 524 -14.96 -30.84 -10.76
CA GLU A 524 -14.43 -30.53 -12.09
C GLU A 524 -15.43 -29.73 -12.92
N GLY A 525 -14.92 -28.88 -13.82
CA GLY A 525 -15.72 -28.20 -14.83
C GLY A 525 -16.25 -26.82 -14.42
N ARG A 526 -17.43 -26.48 -14.92
CA ARG A 526 -18.07 -25.15 -14.77
C ARG A 526 -18.98 -25.13 -13.54
N PRO A 527 -19.30 -23.95 -12.98
CA PRO A 527 -20.22 -23.86 -11.85
C PRO A 527 -21.60 -24.37 -12.26
N THR A 528 -22.27 -25.08 -11.35
CA THR A 528 -23.60 -25.66 -11.60
C THR A 528 -24.65 -25.11 -10.65
N LEU A 529 -25.92 -25.20 -11.02
CA LEU A 529 -27.07 -24.83 -10.17
C LEU A 529 -28.04 -26.01 -10.10
N ARG A 530 -28.51 -26.34 -8.89
CA ARG A 530 -29.61 -27.27 -8.66
C ARG A 530 -30.66 -26.67 -7.73
N THR A 531 -31.92 -27.05 -7.94
CA THR A 531 -33.06 -26.73 -7.07
C THR A 531 -33.65 -28.06 -6.58
N PRO A 532 -33.27 -28.52 -5.37
CA PRO A 532 -33.71 -29.80 -4.84
C PRO A 532 -35.21 -29.88 -4.55
#